data_AF-A0A836BX68-F1
#
_entry.id   AF-A0A836BX68-F1
#
_cell.length_a   1.000
_cell.length_b   1.000
_cell.length_c   1.000
_cell.angle_alpha   90.00
_cell.angle_beta   90.00
_cell.angle_gamma   90.00
#
_symmetry.space_group_name_H-M   'P 1'
#
loop_
_entity.id
_entity.type
_entity.pdbx_description
1 polymer ?
#
loop_
_entity_poly.entity_id
_entity_poly.type
_entity_poly.pdbx_seq_one_letter_code
_entity_poly.pdbx_strand_id
1 'polypeptide(L)'
;MLSRLQQPLRATARAAAVAPQRMFVLPTARPVAVVSYSKRDEVVSNWDALRQEPNAWYDNRTRKTNPRAPDFVRKDDRQTAIWIDSRDTPEWANEVLAELDARAAERSTRPPREDFRGDRGERPQGRREDRGERGEGRGGGRPNESANWENLRNNPDEWYDNRTRKTNPRAPDFVRKDDRNTAIWLDSRGTPEWANEVLAEIDSRRQQRGAERRAQREAERDPAQEAAAWDALRADPGAWYDNRNNKTGPGSPDFRNRQDRTMVLYLDSANAPAWLNEFLVERDAAYAQSAPDREARRQAELVNWEALRADPGAWFDNRNNKTNPKQPDFRNRDDRQRALWLSSRDKPSWVDQWLAEVDGVASPAGVY
;
A
#
# COMPACT_ATOMS: atom_id res chain seq x y z
N MET A 1 46.18 80.52 -8.85
CA MET A 1 45.32 80.82 -7.70
C MET A 1 45.00 79.51 -6.99
N LEU A 2 45.73 79.18 -5.93
CA LEU A 2 45.41 78.03 -5.07
C LEU A 2 45.53 78.51 -3.62
N SER A 3 44.37 78.68 -2.99
CA SER A 3 44.22 79.14 -1.61
C SER A 3 44.43 77.99 -0.62
N ARG A 4 45.21 78.31 0.42
CA ARG A 4 45.36 77.58 1.70
C ARG A 4 44.01 77.27 2.36
N LEU A 5 43.98 76.19 3.16
CA LEU A 5 43.33 76.06 4.48
C LEU A 5 43.85 74.74 5.09
N GLN A 6 44.83 74.76 5.99
CA GLN A 6 44.73 74.98 7.44
C GLN A 6 44.04 73.81 8.18
N GLN A 7 44.85 72.92 8.76
CA GLN A 7 44.42 71.95 9.78
C GLN A 7 44.26 72.64 11.14
N PRO A 8 43.37 72.11 12.00
CA PRO A 8 43.63 72.14 13.43
C PRO A 8 43.51 70.77 14.10
N LEU A 9 44.37 70.62 15.12
CA LEU A 9 44.50 69.54 16.09
C LEU A 9 43.20 69.25 16.85
N ARG A 10 42.91 67.97 17.13
CA ARG A 10 42.06 67.59 18.28
C ARG A 10 42.65 66.43 19.08
N ALA A 11 42.56 66.66 20.38
CA ALA A 11 43.14 65.93 21.50
C ALA A 11 42.70 64.47 21.61
N THR A 12 43.65 63.64 22.02
CA THR A 12 43.45 62.29 22.56
C THR A 12 42.86 62.35 23.96
N ALA A 13 41.62 61.85 24.14
CA ALA A 13 41.04 61.58 25.45
C ALA A 13 40.97 60.07 25.68
N ARG A 14 41.64 59.64 26.75
CA ARG A 14 41.79 58.27 27.25
C ARG A 14 40.48 57.88 27.96
N ALA A 15 39.73 56.91 27.43
CA ALA A 15 38.58 56.33 28.11
C ALA A 15 39.00 54.99 28.76
N ALA A 16 38.89 54.93 30.09
CA ALA A 16 39.17 53.77 30.90
C ALA A 16 38.15 52.65 30.62
N ALA A 17 38.65 51.46 30.30
CA ALA A 17 37.83 50.25 30.20
C ALA A 17 37.42 49.79 31.60
N VAL A 18 36.13 49.89 31.92
CA VAL A 18 35.52 49.26 33.09
C VAL A 18 35.18 47.82 32.72
N ALA A 19 35.79 46.86 33.41
CA ALA A 19 35.51 45.44 33.26
C ALA A 19 34.07 45.12 33.73
N PRO A 20 33.27 44.37 32.97
CA PRO A 20 31.98 43.90 33.45
C PRO A 20 32.17 42.75 34.46
N GLN A 21 31.58 42.94 35.63
CA GLN A 21 31.43 41.95 36.69
C GLN A 21 30.71 40.69 36.15
N ARG A 22 31.32 39.52 36.37
CA ARG A 22 30.69 38.22 36.11
C ARG A 22 29.51 38.02 37.07
N MET A 23 28.30 38.24 36.58
CA MET A 23 27.08 37.80 37.24
C MET A 23 27.05 36.26 37.24
N PHE A 24 27.15 35.66 38.43
CA PHE A 24 26.88 34.24 38.62
C PHE A 24 25.38 33.99 38.43
N VAL A 25 25.02 33.45 37.26
CA VAL A 25 23.69 32.92 36.99
C VAL A 25 23.59 31.58 37.71
N LEU A 26 22.71 31.47 38.71
CA LEU A 26 22.34 30.20 39.32
C LEU A 26 21.85 29.25 38.21
N PRO A 27 22.24 27.96 38.23
CA PRO A 27 21.82 27.03 37.19
C PRO A 27 20.30 26.87 37.26
N THR A 28 19.60 27.48 36.30
CA THR A 28 18.20 27.19 36.03
C THR A 28 18.09 25.69 35.80
N ALA A 29 17.28 25.01 36.61
CA ALA A 29 17.02 23.59 36.47
C ALA A 29 16.69 23.31 35.00
N ARG A 30 17.53 22.49 34.35
CA ARG A 30 17.26 22.04 32.98
C ARG A 30 15.86 21.41 32.99
N PRO A 31 14.97 21.76 32.05
CA PRO A 31 13.74 21.00 31.90
C PRO A 31 14.16 19.54 31.71
N VAL A 32 13.62 18.66 32.56
CA VAL A 32 13.82 17.22 32.45
C VAL A 32 13.46 16.88 31.02
N ALA A 33 14.45 16.44 30.23
CA ALA A 33 14.22 15.96 28.89
C ALA A 33 13.13 14.89 29.01
N VAL A 34 12.01 15.08 28.30
CA VAL A 34 11.01 14.03 28.15
C VAL A 34 11.79 12.83 27.64
N VAL A 35 11.85 11.77 28.45
CA VAL A 35 12.53 10.52 28.10
C VAL A 35 11.87 10.05 26.81
N SER A 36 12.52 10.30 25.68
CA SER A 36 12.13 9.73 24.41
C SER A 36 12.45 8.25 24.52
N TYR A 37 11.43 7.44 24.82
CA TYR A 37 11.53 5.99 24.73
C TYR A 37 12.15 5.67 23.38
N SER A 38 13.32 5.03 23.40
CA SER A 38 13.89 4.56 22.15
C SER A 38 12.93 3.52 21.56
N LYS A 39 12.93 3.35 20.23
CA LYS A 39 12.10 2.34 19.57
C LYS A 39 12.33 0.92 20.14
N ARG A 40 13.51 0.68 20.71
CA ARG A 40 13.85 -0.54 21.46
C ARG A 40 13.09 -0.64 22.78
N ASP A 41 12.98 0.45 23.54
CA ASP A 41 12.24 0.47 24.82
C ASP A 41 10.73 0.25 24.60
N GLU A 42 10.19 0.73 23.48
CA GLU A 42 8.81 0.46 23.07
C GLU A 42 8.59 -1.03 22.75
N VAL A 43 9.54 -1.66 22.04
CA VAL A 43 9.49 -3.10 21.74
C VAL A 43 9.53 -3.92 23.04
N VAL A 44 10.45 -3.60 23.95
CA VAL A 44 10.55 -4.28 25.27
C VAL A 44 9.26 -4.10 26.07
N SER A 45 8.72 -2.89 26.13
CA SER A 45 7.45 -2.57 26.82
C SER A 45 6.27 -3.38 26.26
N ASN A 46 6.18 -3.52 24.93
CA ASN A 46 5.15 -4.34 24.30
C ASN A 46 5.29 -5.82 24.66
N TRP A 47 6.52 -6.35 24.69
CA TRP A 47 6.78 -7.73 25.14
C TRP A 47 6.42 -7.93 26.63
N ASP A 48 6.71 -6.96 27.49
CA ASP A 48 6.32 -7.00 28.90
C ASP A 48 4.79 -6.98 29.06
N ALA A 49 4.10 -6.14 28.29
CA ALA A 49 2.64 -6.08 28.26
C ALA A 49 2.01 -7.40 27.76
N LEU A 50 2.61 -8.06 26.77
CA LEU A 50 2.19 -9.39 26.31
C LEU A 50 2.33 -10.44 27.42
N ARG A 51 3.44 -10.41 28.17
CA ARG A 51 3.70 -11.34 29.28
C ARG A 51 2.69 -11.15 30.42
N GLN A 52 2.38 -9.90 30.76
CA GLN A 52 1.46 -9.55 31.85
C GLN A 52 0.00 -9.87 31.48
N GLU A 53 -0.43 -9.52 30.27
CA GLU A 53 -1.83 -9.68 29.84
C GLU A 53 -1.98 -10.43 28.51
N PRO A 54 -1.65 -11.74 28.42
CA PRO A 54 -1.69 -12.49 27.17
C PRO A 54 -3.04 -12.48 26.45
N ASN A 55 -4.14 -12.43 27.21
CA ASN A 55 -5.49 -12.46 26.64
C ASN A 55 -5.88 -11.13 25.98
N ALA A 56 -5.14 -10.04 26.19
CA ALA A 56 -5.33 -8.75 25.53
C ALA A 56 -4.75 -8.72 24.10
N TRP A 57 -4.09 -9.80 23.68
CA TRP A 57 -3.43 -9.92 22.38
C TRP A 57 -4.05 -11.02 21.52
N TYR A 58 -4.09 -10.79 20.22
CA TYR A 58 -4.30 -11.87 19.24
C TYR A 58 -2.96 -12.56 18.99
N ASP A 59 -2.90 -13.87 19.25
CA ASP A 59 -1.78 -14.72 18.87
C ASP A 59 -1.99 -15.23 17.44
N ASN A 60 -1.21 -14.69 16.51
CA ASN A 60 -1.30 -14.99 15.08
C ASN A 60 -0.19 -15.95 14.61
N ARG A 61 0.67 -16.44 15.51
CA ARG A 61 1.86 -17.25 15.17
C ARG A 61 1.51 -18.49 14.34
N THR A 62 0.37 -19.11 14.62
CA THR A 62 -0.11 -20.32 13.93
C THR A 62 -1.00 -20.04 12.71
N ARG A 63 -1.38 -18.78 12.49
CA ARG A 63 -2.35 -18.36 11.45
C ARG A 63 -1.75 -17.40 10.42
N LYS A 64 -0.53 -16.91 10.63
CA LYS A 64 0.15 -16.00 9.72
C LYS A 64 0.51 -16.72 8.40
N THR A 65 -0.02 -16.20 7.29
CA THR A 65 0.31 -16.67 5.93
C THR A 65 1.44 -15.86 5.28
N ASN A 66 1.78 -14.71 5.86
CA ASN A 66 2.87 -13.83 5.43
C ASN A 66 3.90 -13.70 6.56
N PRO A 67 5.18 -14.04 6.32
CA PRO A 67 6.25 -13.89 7.32
C PRO A 67 6.47 -12.45 7.82
N ARG A 68 6.03 -11.44 7.05
CA ARG A 68 6.11 -10.01 7.43
C ARG A 68 4.94 -9.54 8.29
N ALA A 69 3.90 -10.35 8.46
CA ALA A 69 2.78 -10.02 9.34
C ALA A 69 3.20 -10.10 10.81
N PRO A 70 2.61 -9.27 11.70
CA PRO A 70 2.92 -9.32 13.12
C PRO A 70 2.43 -10.62 13.78
N ASP A 71 3.25 -11.12 14.70
CA ASP A 71 2.97 -12.34 15.46
C ASP A 71 1.92 -12.12 16.54
N PHE A 72 1.96 -10.96 17.19
CA PHE A 72 0.94 -10.53 18.14
C PHE A 72 0.40 -9.15 17.79
N VAL A 73 -0.91 -8.97 17.98
CA VAL A 73 -1.59 -7.68 17.77
C VAL A 73 -2.49 -7.40 18.97
N ARG A 74 -2.38 -6.20 19.54
CA ARG A 74 -3.21 -5.80 20.70
C ARG A 74 -4.67 -5.64 20.26
N LYS A 75 -5.60 -6.15 21.08
CA LYS A 75 -7.02 -6.27 20.69
C LYS A 75 -7.78 -4.95 20.66
N ASP A 76 -7.40 -4.01 21.52
CA ASP A 76 -8.04 -2.72 21.76
C ASP A 76 -7.79 -1.72 20.63
N ASP A 77 -6.52 -1.49 20.26
CA ASP A 77 -6.13 -0.51 19.26
C ASP A 77 -5.88 -1.14 17.87
N ARG A 78 -5.57 -2.44 17.83
CA ARG A 78 -5.15 -3.17 16.62
C ARG A 78 -3.99 -2.52 15.86
N GLN A 79 -3.26 -1.62 16.51
CA GLN A 79 -2.11 -0.89 15.96
C GLN A 79 -0.81 -1.30 16.65
N THR A 80 -0.87 -1.62 17.94
CA THR A 80 0.29 -2.12 18.69
C THR A 80 0.55 -3.58 18.29
N ALA A 81 1.76 -3.84 17.79
CA ALA A 81 2.13 -5.11 17.18
C ALA A 81 3.53 -5.56 17.60
N ILE A 82 3.71 -6.88 17.69
CA ILE A 82 4.97 -7.52 18.06
C ILE A 82 5.37 -8.51 16.96
N TRP A 83 6.64 -8.46 16.56
CA TRP A 83 7.27 -9.42 15.66
C TRP A 83 8.35 -10.18 16.42
N ILE A 84 8.31 -11.51 16.36
CA ILE A 84 9.27 -12.39 17.05
C ILE A 84 10.65 -12.28 16.39
N ASP A 85 10.68 -12.15 15.06
CA ASP A 85 11.91 -12.08 14.27
C ASP A 85 12.46 -10.64 14.15
N SER A 86 12.05 -9.72 15.03
CA SER A 86 12.57 -8.34 15.04
C SER A 86 14.02 -8.29 15.55
N ARG A 87 14.80 -7.36 15.01
CA ARG A 87 16.17 -7.05 15.49
C ARG A 87 16.20 -6.67 16.97
N ASP A 88 15.12 -6.06 17.46
CA ASP A 88 15.00 -5.55 18.82
C ASP A 88 14.25 -6.50 19.77
N THR A 89 14.04 -7.77 19.36
CA THR A 89 13.39 -8.78 20.21
C THR A 89 14.24 -9.05 21.47
N PRO A 90 13.67 -8.96 22.68
CA PRO A 90 14.39 -9.25 23.92
C PRO A 90 14.88 -10.70 23.97
N GLU A 91 16.05 -10.95 24.59
CA GLU A 91 16.61 -12.31 24.68
C GLU A 91 15.70 -13.29 25.42
N TRP A 92 14.91 -12.79 26.39
CA TRP A 92 13.94 -13.56 27.16
C TRP A 92 12.61 -13.82 26.42
N ALA A 93 12.40 -13.28 25.22
CA ALA A 93 11.14 -13.44 24.48
C ALA A 93 10.75 -14.91 24.29
N ASN A 94 11.73 -15.79 24.06
CA ASN A 94 11.49 -17.23 23.90
C ASN A 94 10.89 -17.89 25.14
N GLU A 95 11.23 -17.43 26.34
CA GLU A 95 10.65 -17.94 27.58
C GLU A 95 9.16 -17.59 27.68
N VAL A 96 8.80 -16.36 27.28
CA VAL A 96 7.40 -15.92 27.25
C VAL A 96 6.60 -16.70 26.22
N LEU A 97 7.17 -16.97 25.03
CA LEU A 97 6.53 -17.81 24.03
C LEU A 97 6.28 -19.23 24.55
N ALA A 98 7.26 -19.83 25.23
CA ALA A 98 7.11 -21.15 25.83
C ALA A 98 6.01 -21.19 26.91
N GLU A 99 5.91 -20.14 27.75
CA GLU A 99 4.84 -20.02 28.75
C GLU A 99 3.45 -19.91 28.08
N LEU A 100 3.34 -19.14 27.00
CA LEU A 100 2.10 -19.01 26.23
C LEU A 100 1.66 -20.32 25.59
N ASP A 101 2.61 -21.07 25.02
CA ASP A 101 2.34 -22.36 24.38
C ASP A 101 1.93 -23.42 25.42
N ALA A 102 2.57 -23.44 26.60
CA ALA A 102 2.16 -24.28 27.72
C ALA A 102 0.73 -23.97 28.19
N ARG A 103 0.38 -22.68 28.36
CA ARG A 103 -0.99 -22.25 28.71
C ARG A 103 -2.03 -22.57 27.64
N ALA A 104 -1.64 -22.57 26.36
CA ALA A 104 -2.51 -22.97 25.26
C ALA A 104 -2.78 -24.48 25.29
N ALA A 105 -1.75 -25.28 25.59
CA ALA A 105 -1.87 -26.73 25.78
C ALA A 105 -2.73 -27.09 27.00
N GLU A 106 -2.55 -26.42 28.14
CA GLU A 106 -3.38 -26.66 29.34
C GLU A 106 -4.87 -26.40 29.09
N ARG A 107 -5.18 -25.34 28.32
CA ARG A 107 -6.55 -25.00 27.94
C ARG A 107 -7.19 -26.03 27.02
N SER A 108 -6.42 -26.67 26.14
CA SER A 108 -6.94 -27.72 25.25
C SER A 108 -7.11 -29.06 25.96
N THR A 109 -6.36 -29.32 27.04
CA THR A 109 -6.44 -30.56 27.84
C THR A 109 -7.49 -30.54 28.96
N ARG A 110 -8.19 -29.42 29.17
CA ARG A 110 -9.14 -29.28 30.27
C ARG A 110 -10.42 -30.10 30.00
N PRO A 111 -10.76 -31.09 30.83
CA PRO A 111 -12.01 -31.84 30.67
C PRO A 111 -13.23 -30.91 30.88
N PRO A 112 -14.39 -31.21 30.27
CA PRO A 112 -15.61 -30.45 30.48
C PRO A 112 -15.93 -30.38 31.98
N ARG A 113 -16.22 -29.18 32.49
CA ARG A 113 -16.71 -29.01 33.87
C ARG A 113 -18.05 -29.75 34.02
N GLU A 114 -18.09 -30.72 34.92
CA GLU A 114 -19.34 -31.31 35.41
C GLU A 114 -20.06 -30.31 36.30
N ASP A 115 -20.88 -29.44 35.70
CA ASP A 115 -21.80 -28.61 36.46
C ASP A 115 -23.06 -29.43 36.79
N PHE A 116 -23.03 -30.00 37.99
CA PHE A 116 -24.13 -30.17 38.96
C PHE A 116 -25.53 -30.50 38.40
N ARG A 117 -25.87 -31.80 38.41
CA ARG A 117 -27.24 -32.31 38.24
C ARG A 117 -28.11 -31.91 39.43
N GLY A 118 -29.01 -30.95 39.22
CA GLY A 118 -30.22 -30.78 40.01
C GLY A 118 -31.38 -31.54 39.37
N ASP A 119 -31.81 -32.60 40.05
CA ASP A 119 -33.16 -33.18 40.11
C ASP A 119 -34.19 -32.74 39.03
N ARG A 120 -34.55 -33.66 38.14
CA ARG A 120 -35.90 -33.76 37.57
C ARG A 120 -36.15 -35.09 36.85
N GLY A 121 -37.03 -35.90 37.44
CA GLY A 121 -38.13 -36.60 36.75
C GLY A 121 -37.80 -37.75 35.78
N GLU A 122 -38.10 -38.96 36.24
CA GLU A 122 -38.64 -40.15 35.54
C GLU A 122 -38.58 -40.27 33.99
N ARG A 123 -38.03 -41.44 33.57
CA ARG A 123 -38.10 -42.17 32.28
C ARG A 123 -39.52 -42.24 31.66
N PRO A 124 -39.76 -42.62 30.36
CA PRO A 124 -39.05 -43.70 29.63
C PRO A 124 -38.97 -43.70 28.07
N GLN A 125 -38.07 -44.57 27.57
CA GLN A 125 -38.13 -45.45 26.38
C GLN A 125 -38.21 -44.93 24.92
N GLY A 126 -37.41 -45.61 24.07
CA GLY A 126 -37.49 -45.65 22.59
C GLY A 126 -36.45 -44.74 21.92
N ARG A 127 -35.65 -45.13 20.92
CA ARG A 127 -35.58 -46.31 20.05
C ARG A 127 -34.15 -46.29 19.47
N ARG A 128 -33.42 -47.40 19.56
CA ARG A 128 -32.20 -47.61 18.77
C ARG A 128 -32.64 -48.15 17.41
N GLU A 129 -32.50 -47.34 16.36
CA GLU A 129 -32.44 -47.77 14.96
C GLU A 129 -31.28 -46.96 14.35
N ASP A 130 -30.16 -47.61 14.01
CA ASP A 130 -29.90 -48.44 12.84
C ASP A 130 -29.37 -47.59 11.67
N ARG A 131 -28.17 -48.01 11.24
CA ARG A 131 -27.67 -48.03 9.85
C ARG A 131 -27.24 -46.73 9.13
N GLY A 132 -26.08 -46.86 8.49
CA GLY A 132 -25.71 -46.14 7.27
C GLY A 132 -24.42 -45.33 7.44
N GLU A 133 -23.23 -45.91 7.26
CA GLU A 133 -22.56 -46.00 5.95
C GLU A 133 -22.54 -44.71 5.13
N ARG A 134 -21.31 -44.20 4.96
CA ARG A 134 -20.75 -43.56 3.76
C ARG A 134 -21.73 -42.76 2.90
N GLY A 135 -21.81 -41.47 3.20
CA GLY A 135 -22.22 -40.45 2.24
C GLY A 135 -21.01 -39.71 1.70
N GLU A 136 -20.63 -39.99 0.45
CA GLU A 136 -19.93 -39.03 -0.39
C GLU A 136 -20.68 -37.70 -0.37
N GLY A 137 -19.97 -36.59 -0.21
CA GLY A 137 -20.58 -35.28 -0.02
C GLY A 137 -19.66 -34.14 -0.41
N ARG A 138 -19.28 -34.08 -1.69
CA ARG A 138 -18.90 -32.83 -2.35
C ARG A 138 -20.10 -31.88 -2.30
N GLY A 139 -20.25 -31.09 -1.25
CA GLY A 139 -21.41 -30.21 -1.10
C GLY A 139 -21.43 -29.39 0.18
N GLY A 140 -20.30 -28.77 0.56
CA GLY A 140 -20.27 -27.79 1.65
C GLY A 140 -20.38 -26.38 1.09
N GLY A 141 -21.60 -25.92 0.78
CA GLY A 141 -21.84 -24.47 0.74
C GLY A 141 -21.38 -23.89 2.08
N ARG A 142 -20.55 -22.84 2.05
CA ARG A 142 -20.11 -22.19 3.29
C ARG A 142 -21.38 -21.76 4.04
N PRO A 143 -21.56 -22.07 5.34
CA PRO A 143 -22.83 -21.92 6.05
C PRO A 143 -23.46 -20.51 6.10
N ASN A 144 -22.94 -19.52 5.38
CA ASN A 144 -23.40 -18.13 5.41
C ASN A 144 -23.33 -17.42 4.04
N GLU A 145 -23.14 -18.13 2.92
CA GLU A 145 -22.95 -17.49 1.60
C GLU A 145 -24.19 -16.70 1.14
N SER A 146 -25.39 -17.25 1.28
CA SER A 146 -26.64 -16.53 0.95
C SER A 146 -26.87 -15.30 1.82
N ALA A 147 -26.54 -15.37 3.12
CA ALA A 147 -26.62 -14.23 4.03
C ALA A 147 -25.61 -13.13 3.65
N ASN A 148 -24.43 -13.51 3.17
CA ASN A 148 -23.42 -12.59 2.68
C ASN A 148 -23.91 -11.86 1.41
N TRP A 149 -24.54 -12.58 0.48
CA TRP A 149 -25.16 -11.99 -0.72
C TRP A 149 -26.27 -10.99 -0.37
N GLU A 150 -27.17 -11.36 0.53
CA GLU A 150 -28.23 -10.46 1.01
C GLU A 150 -27.64 -9.23 1.71
N ASN A 151 -26.56 -9.43 2.47
CA ASN A 151 -25.88 -8.31 3.10
C ASN A 151 -25.18 -7.37 2.11
N LEU A 152 -24.53 -7.91 1.06
CA LEU A 152 -23.95 -7.12 -0.02
C LEU A 152 -25.00 -6.27 -0.73
N ARG A 153 -26.18 -6.84 -0.99
CA ARG A 153 -27.32 -6.13 -1.57
C ARG A 153 -27.77 -4.95 -0.71
N ASN A 154 -27.96 -5.20 0.59
CA ASN A 154 -28.48 -4.19 1.51
C ASN A 154 -27.42 -3.15 1.91
N ASN A 155 -26.15 -3.52 1.96
CA ASN A 155 -25.05 -2.69 2.46
C ASN A 155 -23.84 -2.71 1.50
N PRO A 156 -23.98 -2.33 0.22
CA PRO A 156 -22.93 -2.49 -0.78
C PRO A 156 -21.66 -1.68 -0.50
N ASP A 157 -21.77 -0.62 0.29
CA ASP A 157 -20.65 0.23 0.68
C ASP A 157 -19.79 -0.37 1.81
N GLU A 158 -20.26 -1.41 2.50
CA GLU A 158 -19.48 -2.14 3.51
C GLU A 158 -18.57 -3.23 2.90
N TRP A 159 -18.57 -3.34 1.57
CA TRP A 159 -17.80 -4.32 0.83
C TRP A 159 -16.74 -3.66 -0.06
N TYR A 160 -15.54 -4.21 -0.04
CA TYR A 160 -14.55 -4.02 -1.09
C TYR A 160 -14.98 -4.81 -2.31
N ASP A 161 -15.19 -4.11 -3.42
CA ASP A 161 -15.46 -4.69 -4.73
C ASP A 161 -14.13 -4.84 -5.47
N ASN A 162 -13.72 -6.09 -5.66
CA ASN A 162 -12.44 -6.45 -6.24
C ASN A 162 -12.57 -6.97 -7.68
N ARG A 163 -13.79 -7.04 -8.24
CA ARG A 163 -14.07 -7.69 -9.55
C ARG A 163 -13.14 -7.22 -10.66
N THR A 164 -12.79 -5.93 -10.69
CA THR A 164 -11.93 -5.32 -11.71
C THR A 164 -10.43 -5.33 -11.38
N ARG A 165 -10.05 -5.71 -10.16
CA ARG A 165 -8.67 -5.63 -9.64
C ARG A 165 -8.05 -6.98 -9.34
N LYS A 166 -8.81 -8.07 -9.51
CA LYS A 166 -8.29 -9.42 -9.32
C LYS A 166 -7.25 -9.75 -10.39
N THR A 167 -6.06 -10.10 -9.92
CA THR A 167 -5.01 -10.72 -10.74
C THR A 167 -5.04 -12.24 -10.69
N ASN A 168 -5.77 -12.81 -9.71
CA ASN A 168 -5.92 -14.26 -9.52
C ASN A 168 -7.42 -14.61 -9.56
N PRO A 169 -7.88 -15.52 -10.44
CA PRO A 169 -9.27 -15.96 -10.50
C PRO A 169 -9.80 -16.55 -9.19
N ARG A 170 -8.92 -17.12 -8.35
CA ARG A 170 -9.28 -17.68 -7.04
C ARG A 170 -9.46 -16.64 -5.94
N ALA A 171 -9.06 -15.39 -6.17
CA ALA A 171 -9.28 -14.31 -5.21
C ALA A 171 -10.79 -14.02 -5.07
N PRO A 172 -11.28 -13.51 -3.93
CA PRO A 172 -12.68 -13.17 -3.71
C PRO A 172 -13.15 -11.90 -4.44
N ASP A 173 -14.38 -11.92 -4.98
CA ASP A 173 -15.00 -10.78 -5.71
C ASP A 173 -15.35 -9.64 -4.78
N PHE A 174 -15.91 -10.01 -3.62
CA PHE A 174 -16.21 -9.05 -2.58
C PHE A 174 -15.57 -9.50 -1.28
N VAL A 175 -15.04 -8.53 -0.54
CA VAL A 175 -14.49 -8.75 0.80
C VAL A 175 -15.09 -7.70 1.72
N ARG A 176 -15.62 -8.12 2.86
CA ARG A 176 -16.15 -7.19 3.86
C ARG A 176 -15.05 -6.28 4.42
N LYS A 177 -15.38 -5.01 4.63
CA LYS A 177 -14.39 -4.01 5.06
C LYS A 177 -13.97 -4.15 6.52
N ASP A 178 -14.91 -4.54 7.38
CA ASP A 178 -14.79 -4.61 8.83
C ASP A 178 -13.94 -5.78 9.32
N ASP A 179 -14.20 -6.99 8.82
CA ASP A 179 -13.51 -8.21 9.24
C ASP A 179 -12.45 -8.69 8.25
N ARG A 180 -12.54 -8.27 6.98
CA ARG A 180 -11.73 -8.72 5.82
C ARG A 180 -11.62 -10.23 5.64
N ASN A 181 -12.46 -10.98 6.34
CA ASN A 181 -12.47 -12.45 6.39
C ASN A 181 -13.76 -12.99 5.76
N THR A 182 -14.83 -12.20 5.76
CA THR A 182 -16.06 -12.53 5.05
C THR A 182 -15.90 -12.13 3.58
N ALA A 183 -16.11 -13.10 2.69
CA ALA A 183 -15.84 -12.96 1.28
C ALA A 183 -16.86 -13.71 0.41
N ILE A 184 -17.08 -13.18 -0.79
CA ILE A 184 -18.03 -13.69 -1.79
C ILE A 184 -17.29 -13.93 -3.11
N TRP A 185 -17.63 -15.03 -3.78
CA TRP A 185 -17.14 -15.40 -5.10
C TRP A 185 -18.31 -15.50 -6.08
N LEU A 186 -18.21 -14.82 -7.22
CA LEU A 186 -19.22 -14.83 -8.28
C LEU A 186 -19.34 -16.18 -9.00
N ASP A 187 -18.25 -16.95 -9.02
CA ASP A 187 -18.20 -18.31 -9.60
C ASP A 187 -18.60 -19.40 -8.58
N SER A 188 -19.02 -19.01 -7.37
CA SER A 188 -19.49 -19.95 -6.37
C SER A 188 -20.81 -20.60 -6.80
N ARG A 189 -20.98 -21.87 -6.41
CA ARG A 189 -22.26 -22.59 -6.58
C ARG A 189 -23.41 -21.99 -5.77
N GLY A 190 -23.09 -21.17 -4.75
CA GLY A 190 -24.06 -20.49 -3.90
C GLY A 190 -24.48 -19.10 -4.39
N THR A 191 -24.06 -18.69 -5.60
CA THR A 191 -24.43 -17.40 -6.20
C THR A 191 -25.94 -17.38 -6.51
N PRO A 192 -26.72 -16.45 -5.91
CA PRO A 192 -28.13 -16.33 -6.20
C PRO A 192 -28.37 -15.93 -7.65
N GLU A 193 -29.48 -16.38 -8.25
CA GLU A 193 -29.84 -16.04 -9.64
C GLU A 193 -30.00 -14.52 -9.84
N TRP A 194 -30.48 -13.82 -8.82
CA TRP A 194 -30.63 -12.37 -8.81
C TRP A 194 -29.31 -11.59 -8.65
N ALA A 195 -28.18 -12.25 -8.40
CA ALA A 195 -26.91 -11.58 -8.11
C ALA A 195 -26.54 -10.58 -9.21
N ASN A 196 -26.77 -10.92 -10.48
CA ASN A 196 -26.47 -10.04 -11.62
C ASN A 196 -27.23 -8.70 -11.57
N GLU A 197 -28.48 -8.70 -11.12
CA GLU A 197 -29.28 -7.47 -10.97
C GLU A 197 -28.71 -6.56 -9.90
N VAL A 198 -28.31 -7.14 -8.76
CA VAL A 198 -27.68 -6.40 -7.66
C VAL A 198 -26.32 -5.84 -8.08
N LEU A 199 -25.53 -6.57 -8.85
CA LEU A 199 -24.27 -6.07 -9.40
C LEU A 199 -24.51 -4.88 -10.33
N ALA A 200 -25.49 -4.97 -11.22
CA ALA A 200 -25.86 -3.86 -12.11
C ALA A 200 -26.31 -2.62 -11.33
N GLU A 201 -27.08 -2.81 -10.24
CA GLU A 201 -27.48 -1.72 -9.35
C GLU A 201 -26.26 -1.09 -8.63
N ILE A 202 -25.36 -1.92 -8.08
CA ILE A 202 -24.12 -1.45 -7.43
C ILE A 202 -23.28 -0.65 -8.43
N ASP A 203 -23.12 -1.13 -9.65
CA ASP A 203 -22.36 -0.47 -10.70
C ASP A 203 -23.01 0.86 -11.10
N SER A 204 -24.33 0.89 -11.24
CA SER A 204 -25.09 2.11 -11.53
C SER A 204 -24.94 3.16 -10.41
N ARG A 205 -25.10 2.75 -9.14
CA ARG A 205 -24.89 3.63 -7.97
C ARG A 205 -23.44 4.13 -7.90
N ARG A 206 -22.45 3.30 -8.22
CA ARG A 206 -21.04 3.72 -8.28
C ARG A 206 -20.82 4.77 -9.36
N GLN A 207 -21.41 4.60 -10.54
CA GLN A 207 -21.34 5.56 -11.64
C GLN A 207 -22.02 6.88 -11.26
N GLN A 208 -23.24 6.82 -10.69
CA GLN A 208 -23.98 8.00 -10.21
C GLN A 208 -23.17 8.79 -9.19
N ARG A 209 -22.65 8.15 -8.14
CA ARG A 209 -21.79 8.84 -7.15
C ARG A 209 -20.50 9.39 -7.77
N GLY A 210 -19.97 8.73 -8.80
CA GLY A 210 -18.84 9.24 -9.58
C GLY A 210 -19.20 10.53 -10.31
N ALA A 211 -20.35 10.55 -10.98
CA ALA A 211 -20.87 11.71 -11.69
C ALA A 211 -21.25 12.85 -10.73
N GLU A 212 -21.90 12.56 -9.60
CA GLU A 212 -22.25 13.54 -8.57
C GLU A 212 -21.02 14.21 -7.98
N ARG A 213 -20.00 13.44 -7.60
CA ARG A 213 -18.72 14.00 -7.09
C ARG A 213 -18.02 14.86 -8.14
N ARG A 214 -18.15 14.50 -9.42
CA ARG A 214 -17.61 15.30 -10.53
C ARG A 214 -18.39 16.62 -10.65
N ALA A 215 -19.72 16.55 -10.74
CA ALA A 215 -20.58 17.72 -10.84
C ALA A 215 -20.40 18.68 -9.66
N GLN A 216 -20.23 18.16 -8.44
CA GLN A 216 -19.92 18.97 -7.27
C GLN A 216 -18.58 19.71 -7.42
N ARG A 217 -17.53 19.01 -7.86
CA ARG A 217 -16.21 19.64 -8.08
C ARG A 217 -16.24 20.68 -9.18
N GLU A 218 -17.01 20.45 -10.24
CA GLU A 218 -17.21 21.41 -11.32
C GLU A 218 -18.01 22.63 -10.84
N ALA A 219 -19.04 22.44 -10.01
CA ALA A 219 -19.84 23.53 -9.43
C ALA A 219 -19.06 24.39 -8.43
N GLU A 220 -18.14 23.78 -7.66
CA GLU A 220 -17.24 24.49 -6.73
C GLU A 220 -16.09 25.20 -7.45
N ARG A 221 -15.89 24.96 -8.74
CA ARG A 221 -14.74 25.47 -9.49
C ARG A 221 -15.00 26.87 -10.01
N ASP A 222 -14.02 27.74 -9.81
CA ASP A 222 -14.01 29.07 -10.42
C ASP A 222 -13.80 28.95 -11.95
N PRO A 223 -14.74 29.44 -12.79
CA PRO A 223 -14.61 29.42 -14.24
C PRO A 223 -13.32 30.10 -14.74
N ALA A 224 -12.83 31.12 -14.04
CA ALA A 224 -11.59 31.79 -14.41
C ALA A 224 -10.36 30.88 -14.21
N GLN A 225 -10.36 30.08 -13.14
CA GLN A 225 -9.30 29.09 -12.91
C GLN A 225 -9.35 27.95 -13.93
N GLU A 226 -10.54 27.53 -14.35
CA GLU A 226 -10.69 26.55 -15.42
C GLU A 226 -10.18 27.07 -16.76
N ALA A 227 -10.55 28.30 -17.13
CA ALA A 227 -10.05 28.94 -18.35
C ALA A 227 -8.51 29.05 -18.36
N ALA A 228 -7.93 29.52 -17.25
CA ALA A 228 -6.47 29.60 -17.10
C ALA A 228 -5.80 28.22 -17.18
N ALA A 229 -6.45 27.18 -16.65
CA ALA A 229 -5.97 25.80 -16.74
C ALA A 229 -6.01 25.27 -18.18
N TRP A 230 -7.04 25.59 -18.96
CA TRP A 230 -7.09 25.27 -20.38
C TRP A 230 -5.97 25.97 -21.17
N ASP A 231 -5.73 27.26 -20.90
CA ASP A 231 -4.63 28.00 -21.54
C ASP A 231 -3.25 27.43 -21.16
N ALA A 232 -3.06 27.04 -19.90
CA ALA A 232 -1.85 26.37 -19.44
C ALA A 232 -1.65 25.00 -20.11
N LEU A 233 -2.71 24.22 -20.33
CA LEU A 233 -2.64 22.95 -21.07
C LEU A 233 -2.20 23.17 -22.52
N ARG A 234 -2.69 24.22 -23.17
CA ARG A 234 -2.28 24.56 -24.54
C ARG A 234 -0.81 24.97 -24.59
N ALA A 235 -0.38 25.81 -23.64
CA ALA A 235 0.97 26.36 -23.61
C ALA A 235 2.04 25.29 -23.33
N ASP A 236 1.75 24.35 -22.42
CA ASP A 236 2.63 23.21 -22.12
C ASP A 236 1.82 21.92 -21.92
N PRO A 237 1.53 21.18 -23.01
CA PRO A 237 0.80 19.90 -22.91
C PRO A 237 1.56 18.84 -22.10
N GLY A 238 2.89 18.95 -21.99
CA GLY A 238 3.75 18.02 -21.27
C GLY A 238 3.57 18.08 -19.76
N ALA A 239 3.15 19.23 -19.22
CA ALA A 239 2.82 19.40 -17.80
C ALA A 239 1.53 18.67 -17.37
N TRP A 240 0.82 18.02 -18.29
CA TRP A 240 -0.44 17.35 -18.03
C TRP A 240 -0.36 15.85 -18.35
N TYR A 241 -1.13 15.06 -17.60
CA TYR A 241 -1.46 13.70 -17.98
C TYR A 241 -2.65 13.74 -18.93
N ASP A 242 -2.47 13.21 -20.13
CA ASP A 242 -3.55 12.94 -21.08
C ASP A 242 -4.13 11.55 -20.80
N ASN A 243 -5.32 11.54 -20.20
CA ASN A 243 -6.00 10.32 -19.78
C ASN A 243 -7.14 9.94 -20.72
N ARG A 244 -7.35 10.66 -21.84
CA ARG A 244 -8.48 10.43 -22.77
C ARG A 244 -8.60 8.95 -23.18
N ASN A 245 -7.47 8.29 -23.43
CA ASN A 245 -7.42 6.88 -23.83
C ASN A 245 -7.42 5.87 -22.67
N ASN A 246 -7.29 6.33 -21.42
CA ASN A 246 -7.18 5.48 -20.23
C ASN A 246 -8.29 5.79 -19.19
N LYS A 247 -9.39 6.42 -19.62
CA LYS A 247 -10.51 6.72 -18.73
C LYS A 247 -11.13 5.44 -18.19
N THR A 248 -11.14 5.31 -16.86
CA THR A 248 -11.73 4.16 -16.15
C THR A 248 -13.23 4.32 -15.89
N GLY A 249 -13.85 5.39 -16.42
CA GLY A 249 -15.28 5.69 -16.27
C GLY A 249 -15.60 7.18 -16.49
N PRO A 250 -16.88 7.54 -16.66
CA PRO A 250 -17.33 8.88 -17.05
C PRO A 250 -17.02 9.99 -16.05
N GLY A 251 -16.78 9.65 -14.78
CA GLY A 251 -16.35 10.60 -13.74
C GLY A 251 -14.84 10.85 -13.70
N SER A 252 -14.07 10.29 -14.63
CA SER A 252 -12.60 10.45 -14.67
C SER A 252 -12.22 11.64 -15.54
N PRO A 253 -11.24 12.48 -15.14
CA PRO A 253 -10.83 13.64 -15.92
C PRO A 253 -10.04 13.25 -17.17
N ASP A 254 -10.19 14.05 -18.23
CA ASP A 254 -9.42 13.92 -19.47
C ASP A 254 -7.99 14.38 -19.29
N PHE A 255 -7.81 15.51 -18.61
CA PHE A 255 -6.50 16.05 -18.27
C PHE A 255 -6.35 16.18 -16.77
N ARG A 256 -5.16 15.83 -16.29
CA ARG A 256 -4.77 16.08 -14.90
C ARG A 256 -3.41 16.73 -14.88
N ASN A 257 -3.31 17.87 -14.20
CA ASN A 257 -2.02 18.55 -14.08
C ASN A 257 -1.06 17.67 -13.26
N ARG A 258 0.20 17.59 -13.70
CA ARG A 258 1.21 16.71 -13.09
C ARG A 258 1.71 17.25 -11.75
N GLN A 259 1.78 18.56 -11.61
CA GLN A 259 2.28 19.27 -10.43
C GLN A 259 1.15 19.45 -9.42
N ASP A 260 0.06 20.08 -9.86
CA ASP A 260 -1.15 20.22 -9.07
C ASP A 260 -2.17 19.14 -9.45
N ARG A 261 -2.09 18.00 -8.77
CA ARG A 261 -2.99 16.86 -9.04
C ARG A 261 -4.46 17.13 -8.76
N THR A 262 -4.80 18.25 -8.12
CA THR A 262 -6.19 18.68 -7.87
C THR A 262 -6.79 19.36 -9.09
N MET A 263 -5.93 20.00 -9.91
CA MET A 263 -6.32 20.64 -11.15
C MET A 263 -6.57 19.61 -12.26
N VAL A 264 -7.83 19.52 -12.68
CA VAL A 264 -8.30 18.56 -13.68
C VAL A 264 -9.17 19.24 -14.73
N LEU A 265 -9.22 18.71 -15.94
CA LEU A 265 -10.06 19.22 -17.03
C LEU A 265 -10.84 18.08 -17.66
N TYR A 266 -12.07 18.39 -18.08
CA TYR A 266 -13.01 17.47 -18.71
C TYR A 266 -13.38 18.02 -20.08
N LEU A 267 -13.30 17.21 -21.13
CA LEU A 267 -13.61 17.63 -22.50
C LEU A 267 -15.08 18.04 -22.69
N ASP A 268 -15.97 17.42 -21.94
CA ASP A 268 -17.40 17.70 -21.91
C ASP A 268 -17.78 18.79 -20.89
N SER A 269 -16.79 19.51 -20.34
CA SER A 269 -17.05 20.70 -19.53
C SER A 269 -17.78 21.76 -20.35
N ALA A 270 -18.77 22.42 -19.76
CA ALA A 270 -19.45 23.56 -20.37
C ALA A 270 -18.50 24.74 -20.67
N ASN A 271 -17.36 24.80 -19.98
CA ASN A 271 -16.33 25.82 -20.15
C ASN A 271 -15.20 25.36 -21.08
N ALA A 272 -15.36 24.23 -21.78
CA ALA A 272 -14.38 23.77 -22.75
C ALA A 272 -14.20 24.82 -23.88
N PRO A 273 -12.96 25.28 -24.15
CA PRO A 273 -12.76 26.32 -25.15
C PRO A 273 -13.06 25.85 -26.57
N ALA A 274 -13.55 26.75 -27.43
CA ALA A 274 -13.89 26.44 -28.82
C ALA A 274 -12.70 25.89 -29.65
N TRP A 275 -11.48 26.28 -29.29
CA TRP A 275 -10.25 25.85 -29.94
C TRP A 275 -9.82 24.41 -29.60
N LEU A 276 -10.44 23.80 -28.59
CA LEU A 276 -9.99 22.55 -27.98
C LEU A 276 -9.90 21.42 -29.02
N ASN A 277 -10.88 21.29 -29.91
CA ASN A 277 -10.89 20.21 -30.90
C ASN A 277 -9.68 20.27 -31.85
N GLU A 278 -9.32 21.45 -32.34
CA GLU A 278 -8.17 21.65 -33.22
C GLU A 278 -6.86 21.28 -32.52
N PHE A 279 -6.68 21.78 -31.29
CA PHE A 279 -5.53 21.43 -30.45
C PHE A 279 -5.40 19.91 -30.21
N LEU A 280 -6.51 19.21 -29.99
CA LEU A 280 -6.49 17.77 -29.75
C LEU A 280 -6.08 17.00 -31.01
N VAL A 281 -6.57 17.41 -32.18
CA VAL A 281 -6.19 16.81 -33.47
C VAL A 281 -4.69 16.97 -33.72
N GLU A 282 -4.16 18.18 -33.55
CA GLU A 282 -2.72 18.45 -33.70
C GLU A 282 -1.89 17.62 -32.72
N ARG A 283 -2.33 17.54 -31.47
CA ARG A 283 -1.61 16.77 -30.46
C ARG A 283 -1.67 15.27 -30.73
N ASP A 284 -2.81 14.74 -31.17
CA ASP A 284 -2.94 13.33 -31.53
C ASP A 284 -2.06 12.97 -32.73
N ALA A 285 -1.96 13.87 -33.72
CA ALA A 285 -1.02 13.75 -34.83
C ALA A 285 0.45 13.77 -34.34
N ALA A 286 0.81 14.67 -33.42
CA ALA A 286 2.15 14.72 -32.83
C ALA A 286 2.47 13.46 -32.01
N TYR A 287 1.50 12.92 -31.24
CA TYR A 287 1.64 11.65 -30.54
C TYR A 287 1.88 10.50 -31.51
N ALA A 288 1.13 10.43 -32.61
CA ALA A 288 1.33 9.42 -33.65
C ALA A 288 2.73 9.51 -34.28
N GLN A 289 3.25 10.72 -34.50
CA GLN A 289 4.62 10.95 -34.98
C GLN A 289 5.71 10.64 -33.94
N SER A 290 5.39 10.63 -32.65
CA SER A 290 6.32 10.25 -31.57
C SER A 290 6.35 8.73 -31.28
N ALA A 291 5.37 7.97 -31.79
CA ALA A 291 5.33 6.51 -31.66
C ALA A 291 6.59 5.80 -32.21
N PRO A 292 7.19 6.22 -33.34
CA PRO A 292 8.47 5.69 -33.83
C PRO A 292 9.63 5.87 -32.83
N ASP A 293 9.72 7.01 -32.13
CA ASP A 293 10.75 7.24 -31.10
C ASP A 293 10.51 6.35 -29.86
N ARG A 294 9.25 6.11 -29.49
CA ARG A 294 8.92 5.15 -28.44
C ARG A 294 9.30 3.72 -28.84
N GLU A 295 9.02 3.31 -30.07
CA GLU A 295 9.41 1.99 -30.56
C GLU A 295 10.93 1.87 -30.64
N ALA A 296 11.64 2.90 -31.07
CA ALA A 296 13.11 2.93 -31.04
C ALA A 296 13.67 2.76 -29.61
N ARG A 297 13.08 3.42 -28.61
CA ARG A 297 13.45 3.24 -27.19
C ARG A 297 13.16 1.83 -26.69
N ARG A 298 12.01 1.26 -27.05
CA ARG A 298 11.68 -0.14 -26.75
C ARG A 298 12.69 -1.08 -27.38
N GLN A 299 13.01 -0.91 -28.66
CA GLN A 299 14.00 -1.73 -29.36
C GLN A 299 15.38 -1.60 -28.72
N ALA A 300 15.80 -0.38 -28.34
CA ALA A 300 17.04 -0.18 -27.60
C ALA A 300 17.03 -0.89 -26.23
N GLU A 301 15.91 -0.87 -25.50
CA GLU A 301 15.76 -1.62 -24.25
C GLU A 301 15.82 -3.14 -24.48
N LEU A 302 15.17 -3.66 -25.53
CA LEU A 302 15.24 -5.07 -25.92
C LEU A 302 16.68 -5.50 -26.24
N VAL A 303 17.40 -4.71 -27.03
CA VAL A 303 18.83 -4.94 -27.33
C VAL A 303 19.66 -4.96 -26.06
N ASN A 304 19.36 -4.09 -25.09
CA ASN A 304 20.04 -4.09 -23.80
C ASN A 304 19.73 -5.35 -22.97
N TRP A 305 18.48 -5.83 -22.98
CA TRP A 305 18.11 -7.09 -22.33
C TRP A 305 18.80 -8.30 -22.99
N GLU A 306 18.87 -8.34 -24.31
CA GLU A 306 19.60 -9.38 -25.05
C GLU A 306 21.09 -9.35 -24.74
N ALA A 307 21.70 -8.16 -24.67
CA ALA A 307 23.10 -8.00 -24.29
C ALA A 307 23.38 -8.46 -22.85
N LEU A 308 22.48 -8.17 -21.90
CA LEU A 308 22.56 -8.68 -20.52
C LEU A 308 22.49 -10.21 -20.49
N ARG A 309 21.60 -10.82 -21.28
CA ARG A 309 21.46 -12.27 -21.36
C ARG A 309 22.70 -12.94 -21.97
N ALA A 310 23.29 -12.31 -22.99
CA ALA A 310 24.45 -12.82 -23.70
C ALA A 310 25.73 -12.75 -22.84
N ASP A 311 25.91 -11.65 -22.10
CA ASP A 311 27.04 -11.48 -21.18
C ASP A 311 26.60 -10.80 -19.87
N PRO A 312 26.14 -11.58 -18.87
CA PRO A 312 25.75 -11.04 -17.57
C PRO A 312 26.92 -10.39 -16.80
N GLY A 313 28.16 -10.79 -17.10
CA GLY A 313 29.37 -10.28 -16.45
C GLY A 313 29.64 -8.81 -16.76
N ALA A 314 29.25 -8.35 -17.95
CA ALA A 314 29.35 -6.95 -18.38
C ALA A 314 28.40 -5.99 -17.65
N TRP A 315 27.58 -6.48 -16.73
CA TRP A 315 26.58 -5.69 -16.01
C TRP A 315 26.80 -5.74 -14.49
N PHE A 316 26.51 -4.62 -13.83
CA PHE A 316 26.30 -4.56 -12.39
C PHE A 316 24.86 -4.99 -12.11
N ASP A 317 24.71 -6.10 -11.41
CA ASP A 317 23.44 -6.51 -10.81
C ASP A 317 23.22 -5.77 -9.49
N ASN A 318 22.27 -4.84 -9.49
CA ASN A 318 21.94 -4.00 -8.35
C ASN A 318 20.62 -4.40 -7.69
N ARG A 319 20.01 -5.52 -8.08
CA ARG A 319 18.70 -5.95 -7.58
C ARG A 319 18.63 -6.00 -6.05
N ASN A 320 19.72 -6.41 -5.40
CA ASN A 320 19.83 -6.52 -3.94
C ASN A 320 20.40 -5.27 -3.25
N ASN A 321 20.96 -4.32 -4.00
CA ASN A 321 21.65 -3.14 -3.46
C ASN A 321 20.86 -1.84 -3.64
N LYS A 322 19.61 -1.97 -4.11
CA LYS A 322 18.77 -0.85 -4.49
C LYS A 322 18.16 -0.18 -3.26
N THR A 323 18.50 1.09 -3.04
CA THR A 323 17.91 1.89 -1.94
C THR A 323 16.62 2.59 -2.37
N ASN A 324 16.36 2.69 -3.68
CA ASN A 324 15.15 3.30 -4.23
C ASN A 324 14.68 2.55 -5.49
N PRO A 325 13.37 2.27 -5.64
CA PRO A 325 12.78 1.66 -6.85
C PRO A 325 13.13 2.33 -8.19
N LYS A 326 13.46 3.64 -8.18
CA LYS A 326 13.84 4.41 -9.38
C LYS A 326 15.26 4.17 -9.89
N GLN A 327 16.16 3.62 -9.06
CA GLN A 327 17.49 3.22 -9.53
C GLN A 327 17.35 2.09 -10.57
N PRO A 328 18.36 1.76 -11.39
CA PRO A 328 18.29 0.62 -12.30
C PRO A 328 18.58 -0.70 -11.59
N ASP A 329 17.97 -1.80 -12.05
CA ASP A 329 18.23 -3.16 -11.56
C ASP A 329 19.52 -3.71 -12.15
N PHE A 330 19.78 -3.44 -13.44
CA PHE A 330 21.05 -3.76 -14.09
C PHE A 330 21.65 -2.48 -14.68
N ARG A 331 22.96 -2.31 -14.56
CA ARG A 331 23.68 -1.20 -15.17
C ARG A 331 24.92 -1.71 -15.89
N ASN A 332 25.09 -1.35 -17.15
CA ASN A 332 26.27 -1.76 -17.91
C ASN A 332 27.54 -1.18 -17.27
N ARG A 333 28.60 -1.99 -17.18
CA ARG A 333 29.86 -1.63 -16.52
C ARG A 333 30.65 -0.59 -17.30
N ASP A 334 30.62 -0.66 -18.63
CA ASP A 334 31.51 0.10 -19.51
C ASP A 334 31.01 1.52 -19.76
N ASP A 335 29.75 1.68 -20.16
CA ASP A 335 29.22 2.99 -20.53
C ASP A 335 28.44 3.68 -19.41
N ARG A 336 28.04 2.94 -18.37
CA ARG A 336 27.19 3.41 -17.25
C ARG A 336 25.89 4.12 -17.67
N GLN A 337 25.56 4.16 -18.96
CA GLN A 337 24.38 4.80 -19.55
C GLN A 337 23.31 3.76 -19.86
N ARG A 338 23.71 2.56 -20.27
CA ARG A 338 22.78 1.43 -20.45
C ARG A 338 22.35 0.90 -19.10
N ALA A 339 21.04 0.88 -18.90
CA ALA A 339 20.40 0.57 -17.65
C ALA A 339 19.07 -0.13 -17.91
N LEU A 340 18.72 -1.08 -17.06
CA LEU A 340 17.52 -1.91 -17.19
C LEU A 340 16.76 -1.92 -15.86
N TRP A 341 15.43 -1.93 -15.96
CA TRP A 341 14.52 -1.98 -14.80
C TRP A 341 13.58 -3.18 -14.93
N LEU A 342 13.47 -4.00 -13.89
CA LEU A 342 12.53 -5.12 -13.83
C LEU A 342 11.07 -4.66 -13.78
N SER A 343 10.84 -3.41 -13.35
CA SER A 343 9.54 -2.75 -13.36
C SER A 343 9.20 -2.08 -14.69
N SER A 344 10.09 -2.15 -15.69
CA SER A 344 9.80 -1.62 -17.03
C SER A 344 8.58 -2.32 -17.63
N ARG A 345 7.70 -1.52 -18.24
CA ARG A 345 6.54 -2.04 -18.98
C ARG A 345 6.95 -2.80 -20.23
N ASP A 346 8.10 -2.45 -20.81
CA ASP A 346 8.59 -3.00 -22.06
C ASP A 346 9.64 -4.12 -21.83
N LYS A 347 9.81 -4.58 -20.57
CA LYS A 347 10.62 -5.75 -20.23
C LYS A 347 10.13 -7.00 -20.97
N PRO A 348 11.00 -7.75 -21.67
CA PRO A 348 10.62 -9.00 -22.31
C PRO A 348 10.08 -10.02 -21.30
N SER A 349 9.06 -10.78 -21.70
CA SER A 349 8.43 -11.80 -20.84
C SER A 349 9.38 -12.93 -20.43
N TRP A 350 10.39 -13.23 -21.26
CA TRP A 350 11.38 -14.28 -20.98
C TRP A 350 12.34 -13.92 -19.83
N VAL A 351 12.44 -12.64 -19.47
CA VAL A 351 13.41 -12.17 -18.45
C VAL A 351 13.16 -12.83 -17.09
N ASP A 352 11.89 -12.97 -16.68
CA ASP A 352 11.57 -13.55 -15.37
C ASP A 352 11.94 -15.04 -15.28
N GLN A 353 11.74 -15.79 -16.37
CA GLN A 353 12.17 -17.19 -16.46
C GLN A 353 13.70 -17.30 -16.46
N TRP A 354 14.38 -16.50 -17.28
CA TRP A 354 15.83 -16.52 -17.40
C TRP A 354 16.51 -16.15 -16.07
N LEU A 355 16.00 -15.16 -15.33
CA LEU A 355 16.54 -14.82 -14.02
C LEU A 355 16.32 -15.94 -13.00
N ALA A 356 15.18 -16.61 -13.03
CA ALA A 356 14.95 -17.78 -12.17
C ALA A 356 15.94 -18.92 -12.45
N GLU A 357 16.31 -19.12 -13.73
CA GLU A 357 17.33 -20.08 -14.13
C GLU A 357 18.73 -19.66 -13.65
N VAL A 358 19.14 -18.41 -13.89
CA VAL A 358 20.48 -17.91 -13.51
C VAL A 358 20.66 -17.83 -11.99
N ASP A 359 19.64 -17.36 -11.27
CA ASP A 359 19.67 -17.26 -9.81
C ASP A 359 19.53 -18.66 -9.16
N GLY A 360 18.88 -19.61 -9.84
CA GLY A 360 18.69 -20.98 -9.39
C GLY A 360 19.92 -21.89 -9.53
N VAL A 361 20.94 -21.49 -10.29
CA VAL A 361 22.17 -22.29 -10.52
C VAL A 361 23.22 -22.10 -9.40
N ALA A 362 22.94 -21.30 -8.37
CA ALA A 362 23.81 -21.19 -7.18
C ALA A 362 23.53 -22.27 -6.13
N SER A 363 23.74 -23.55 -6.48
CA SER A 363 24.14 -24.63 -5.54
C SER A 363 24.46 -25.93 -6.28
N PRO A 364 25.75 -26.28 -6.46
CA PRO A 364 26.18 -27.65 -6.33
C PRO A 364 26.66 -27.86 -4.88
N ALA A 365 25.86 -28.61 -4.14
CA ALA A 365 26.31 -29.25 -2.92
C ALA A 365 27.52 -30.16 -3.22
N GLY A 366 28.47 -30.18 -2.29
CA GLY A 366 29.33 -31.33 -2.03
C GLY A 366 30.50 -31.56 -3.00
N VAL A 367 31.70 -31.21 -2.56
CA VAL A 367 32.90 -31.96 -2.90
C VAL A 367 33.58 -32.34 -1.58
N TYR A 368 33.89 -33.62 -1.45
CA TYR A 368 34.53 -34.31 -0.33
C TYR A 368 35.85 -33.68 0.11
#